data_AF-A0A8S3G6S7-F1
#
_entry.id   AF-A0A8S3G6S7-F1
#
_cell.length_a   1.000
_cell.length_b   1.000
_cell.length_c   1.000
_cell.angle_alpha   90.00
_cell.angle_beta   90.00
_cell.angle_gamma   90.00
#
_symmetry.space_group_name_H-M   'P 1'
#
loop_
_entity.id
_entity.type
_entity.pdbx_description
1 polymer ?
#
loop_
_entity_poly.entity_id
_entity_poly.type
_entity_poly.pdbx_seq_one_letter_code
_entity_poly.pdbx_strand_id
1 'polypeptide(L)' 'QVYIPTKWKTANIILILKPKKDKQHPSSYRPISLVNCLGKLLEKIIKQRLMLELERRNILPEHQAGFRPGKSQYATSYD' A
#
# COMPACT_ATOMS: atom_id res chain seq x y z
N GLN A 1 22.24 -15.92 1.47
CA GLN A 1 20.92 -15.49 2.00
C GLN A 1 21.01 -14.02 2.39
N VAL A 2 20.05 -13.18 2.01
CA VAL A 2 20.09 -11.74 2.32
C VAL A 2 19.66 -11.52 3.77
N TYR A 3 20.49 -10.86 4.57
CA TYR A 3 20.14 -10.47 5.93
C TYR A 3 19.20 -9.25 5.91
N ILE A 4 18.10 -9.35 6.66
CA ILE A 4 17.16 -8.25 6.87
C ILE A 4 17.06 -8.02 8.38
N PRO A 5 17.36 -6.81 8.89
CA PRO A 5 17.29 -6.52 10.32
C PRO A 5 15.90 -6.82 10.89
N THR A 6 15.84 -7.41 12.09
CA THR A 6 14.56 -7.73 12.75
C THR A 6 13.66 -6.51 12.90
N LYS A 7 14.24 -5.34 13.20
CA LYS A 7 13.49 -4.06 13.31
C LYS A 7 12.77 -3.66 12.02
N TRP A 8 13.22 -4.15 10.87
CA TRP A 8 12.58 -3.87 9.57
C TRP A 8 11.42 -4.84 9.29
N LYS A 9 11.29 -5.90 10.09
CA LYS A 9 10.22 -6.90 10.01
C LYS A 9 9.13 -6.67 11.08
N THR A 10 9.31 -5.67 11.93
CA THR A 10 8.37 -5.33 13.01
C THR A 10 7.69 -3.99 12.72
N ALA A 11 6.43 -3.86 13.14
CA ALA A 11 5.66 -2.62 13.00
C ALA A 11 4.89 -2.32 14.28
N ASN A 12 4.74 -1.03 14.60
CA ASN A 12 3.81 -0.58 15.64
C ASN A 12 2.41 -0.45 15.04
N ILE A 13 1.43 -1.13 15.63
CA ILE A 13 0.04 -1.06 15.16
C ILE A 13 -0.70 0.04 15.91
N ILE A 14 -1.28 0.98 15.16
CA ILE A 14 -2.18 2.00 15.69
C ILE A 14 -3.60 1.72 15.18
N LEU A 15 -4.58 1.72 16.07
CA LEU A 15 -5.98 1.51 15.74
C LEU A 15 -6.69 2.85 15.53
N ILE A 16 -7.20 3.10 14.32
CA ILE A 16 -8.00 4.28 14.00
C ILE A 16 -9.47 3.91 13.88
N LEU A 17 -10.32 4.53 14.70
CA LEU A 17 -11.76 4.31 14.64
C LEU A 17 -12.33 4.76 13.29
N LYS A 18 -13.13 3.91 12.64
CA LYS A 18 -13.90 4.25 11.43
C LYS A 18 -14.94 5.32 11.79
N PRO A 19 -15.14 6.35 10.96
CA PRO A 19 -16.18 7.36 11.19
C PRO A 19 -17.56 6.70 11.38
N LYS A 20 -18.33 7.19 12.35
CA LYS A 20 -19.71 6.74 12.63
C LYS A 20 -19.84 5.25 12.98
N LYS A 21 -18.79 4.62 13.54
CA LYS A 21 -18.83 3.24 14.04
C LYS A 21 -18.69 3.19 15.56
N ASP A 22 -19.28 2.17 16.16
CA ASP A 22 -19.27 1.94 17.60
C ASP A 22 -17.86 1.51 18.08
N LYS A 23 -17.36 2.15 19.13
CA LYS A 23 -16.05 1.90 19.73
C LYS A 23 -15.93 0.55 20.43
N GLN A 24 -17.05 -0.07 20.79
CA GLN A 24 -17.05 -1.36 21.51
C GLN A 24 -16.71 -2.55 20.61
N HIS A 25 -16.84 -2.41 19.29
CA HIS A 25 -16.56 -3.49 18.35
C HIS A 25 -15.15 -3.37 17.76
N PRO A 26 -14.29 -4.40 17.85
CA PRO A 26 -12.97 -4.39 17.24
C PRO A 26 -12.98 -4.12 15.73
N SER A 27 -14.01 -4.60 15.02
CA SER A 27 -14.20 -4.40 13.58
C SER A 27 -14.43 -2.93 13.19
N SER A 28 -14.72 -2.06 14.16
CA SER A 28 -14.87 -0.62 13.95
C SER A 28 -13.54 0.11 13.77
N TYR A 29 -12.40 -0.54 14.02
CA TYR A 29 -11.09 0.09 13.86
C TYR A 29 -10.43 -0.31 12.53
N ARG A 30 -9.55 0.57 12.03
CA ARG A 30 -8.61 0.34 10.94
C ARG A 30 -7.21 0.25 11.57
N PRO A 31 -6.55 -0.91 11.54
CA PRO A 31 -5.16 -1.00 11.96
C PRO A 31 -4.25 -0.32 10.94
N ILE A 32 -3.32 0.51 11.39
CA ILE A 32 -2.24 1.07 10.59
C ILE A 32 -0.92 0.53 11.12
N SER A 33 -0.16 -0.12 10.26
CA SER A 33 1.19 -0.60 10.54
C SER A 33 2.21 0.51 10.32
N LEU A 34 2.81 0.99 11.40
CA LEU A 34 3.96 1.90 11.34
C LEU A 34 5.26 1.10 11.34
N VAL A 35 5.75 0.83 10.14
CA VAL A 35 7.06 0.21 9.90
C VAL A 35 8.19 1.21 10.12
N ASN A 36 9.40 0.71 10.35
CA ASN A 36 10.58 1.56 10.50
C ASN A 36 10.86 2.36 9.21
N CYS A 37 11.41 3.57 9.34
CA CYS A 37 11.64 4.46 8.20
C CYS A 37 12.55 3.86 7.12
N LEU A 38 13.59 3.10 7.51
CA LEU A 38 14.51 2.48 6.55
C LEU A 38 13.86 1.31 5.80
N GLY A 39 13.04 0.49 6.46
CA GLY A 39 12.25 -0.54 5.79
C GLY A 39 11.26 0.06 4.80
N LYS A 40 10.59 1.15 5.20
CA LYS A 40 9.69 1.91 4.31
C LYS A 40 10.41 2.49 3.09
N LEU A 41 11.65 2.96 3.26
CA LEU A 41 12.47 3.44 2.15
C LEU A 41 12.80 2.30 1.18
N LEU A 42 13.21 1.13 1.69
CA LEU A 42 13.48 -0.04 0.87
C LEU A 42 12.21 -0.47 0.09
N GLU A 43 11.06 -0.56 0.76
CA GLU A 43 9.78 -0.85 0.11
C GLU A 43 9.46 0.12 -1.02
N LYS A 44 9.71 1.42 -0.81
CA LYS A 44 9.51 2.45 -1.84
C LYS A 44 10.41 2.24 -3.06
N ILE A 45 11.68 1.91 -2.85
CA ILE A 45 12.64 1.62 -3.92
C ILE A 45 12.19 0.39 -4.73
N ILE A 46 11.83 -0.69 -4.03
CA ILE A 46 11.35 -1.94 -4.66
C ILE A 46 10.08 -1.66 -5.46
N LYS A 47 9.10 -0.97 -4.88
CA LYS A 47 7.85 -0.58 -5.55
C LYS A 47 8.12 0.18 -6.83
N GLN A 48 9.03 1.17 -6.81
CA GLN A 48 9.34 1.96 -7.99
C GLN A 48 9.92 1.12 -9.13
N ARG A 49 10.87 0.23 -8.81
CA ARG A 49 11.48 -0.67 -9.81
C ARG A 49 10.47 -1.67 -10.36
N LEU A 50 9.65 -2.25 -9.49
CA LEU A 50 8.63 -3.21 -9.89
C LEU A 50 7.57 -2.56 -10.78
N MET A 51 7.05 -1.39 -10.39
CA MET A 51 6.07 -0.67 -11.20
C MET A 51 6.63 -0.32 -12.58
N LEU A 52 7.87 0.17 -12.68
CA LEU A 52 8.50 0.44 -13.97
C LEU A 52 8.47 -0.79 -14.88
N GLU A 53 8.79 -1.97 -14.34
CA GLU A 53 8.84 -3.20 -15.12
C GLU A 53 7.44 -3.72 -15.50
N LEU A 54 6.47 -3.61 -14.59
CA LEU A 54 5.08 -4.00 -14.86
C LEU A 54 4.45 -3.13 -15.96
N GLU A 55 4.71 -1.82 -15.93
CA GLU A 55 4.26 -0.88 -16.96
C GLU A 55 4.97 -1.14 -18.29
N ARG A 56 6.30 -1.31 -18.28
CA ARG A 56 7.09 -1.59 -19.50
C ARG A 56 6.62 -2.84 -20.23
N ARG A 57 6.17 -3.86 -19.49
CA ARG A 57 5.66 -5.12 -20.05
C ARG A 57 4.14 -5.12 -20.28
N ASN A 58 3.46 -4.01 -20.00
CA ASN A 58 2.00 -3.91 -20.06
C ASN A 58 1.27 -5.04 -19.30
N ILE A 59 1.76 -5.39 -18.11
CA ILE A 59 1.21 -6.49 -17.29
C ILE A 59 -0.06 -6.06 -16.55
N LEU A 60 -0.16 -4.80 -16.16
CA LEU A 60 -1.30 -4.29 -15.40
C LEU A 60 -2.51 -4.09 -16.32
N PRO A 61 -3.71 -4.58 -15.96
CA PRO A 61 -4.90 -4.34 -16.75
C PRO A 61 -5.23 -2.85 -16.90
N GLU A 62 -5.80 -2.46 -18.03
CA GLU A 62 -6.20 -1.07 -18.28
C GLU A 62 -7.27 -0.55 -17.31
N HIS A 63 -8.18 -1.43 -16.87
CA HIS A 63 -9.18 -1.10 -15.86
C HIS A 63 -8.60 -0.94 -14.44
N GLN A 64 -7.32 -1.29 -14.22
CA GLN A 64 -6.67 -1.09 -12.93
C GLN A 64 -6.18 0.37 -12.79
N ALA A 65 -7.09 1.25 -12.37
CA ALA A 65 -6.76 2.67 -12.11
C ALA A 65 -6.16 2.92 -10.72
N GLY A 66 -6.53 2.10 -9.72
CA GLY A 66 -6.06 2.27 -8.34
C GLY A 66 -4.54 2.12 -8.22
N PHE A 67 -3.91 3.03 -7.48
CA PHE A 67 -2.47 3.02 -7.17
C PHE A 67 -1.53 3.08 -8.39
N ARG A 68 -2.05 3.44 -9.57
CA ARG A 68 -1.30 3.58 -10.82
C ARG A 68 -1.13 5.06 -11.16
N PRO A 69 0.11 5.58 -11.36
CA PRO A 69 0.32 6.98 -11.69
C PRO A 69 -0.43 7.39 -12.96
N GLY A 70 -1.08 8.55 -12.94
CA GLY A 70 -1.77 9.11 -14.12
C GLY A 70 -3.09 8.41 -14.51
N LYS A 71 -3.54 7.39 -13.77
CA LYS A 71 -4.84 6.74 -13.98
C LYS A 71 -5.80 7.15 -12.85
N SER A 72 -7.02 7.51 -13.22
CA SER A 72 -8.08 7.83 -12.27
C SER A 72 -9.25 6.88 -12.47
N GLN A 73 -9.98 6.57 -11.39
CA GLN A 73 -11.16 5.71 -11.47
C GLN A 73 -12.24 6.30 -12.41
N TYR A 74 -12.33 7.62 -12.47
CA TYR A 74 -13.29 8.33 -13.32
C TYR A 74 -12.93 8.29 -14.79
N ALA A 75 -11.64 8.13 -15.15
CA ALA A 75 -11.24 8.06 -16.55
C ALA A 75 -11.70 6.76 -17.23
N THR A 76 -11.89 5.67 -16.47
CA THR A 76 -12.32 4.35 -16.97
C THR A 76 -13.83 4.12 -16.99
N SER A 77 -14.65 5.08 -16.51
CA SER A 77 -16.12 4.92 -16.43
C SER A 77 -16.89 5.59 -17.57
N TYR A 78 -16.20 6.25 -18.50
CA TYR A 78 -16.79 6.91 -19.66
C TYR A 78 -16.50 6.21 -20.99
N ASP A 79 -15.82 5.06 -20.93
CA ASP A 79 -15.69 4.08 -22.04
C ASP A 79 -16.75 2.98 -21.85
#